data_AF-A0A7J0CAX8-F1
#
_entry.id   AF-A0A7J0CAX8-F1
#
_cell.length_a   1.000
_cell.length_b   1.000
_cell.length_c   1.000
_cell.angle_alpha   90.00
_cell.angle_beta   90.00
_cell.angle_gamma   90.00
#
_symmetry.space_group_name_H-M   'P 1'
#
loop_
_entity.id
_entity.type
_entity.pdbx_description
1 polymer ?
#
loop_
_entity_poly.entity_id
_entity_poly.type
_entity_poly.pdbx_seq_one_letter_code
_entity_poly.pdbx_strand_id
1 'polypeptide(L)'
;MPDSHAMGHTEDLVARVARGEKVKYLPFWGHRPSHDGRLGPSCLSQWWPSPFTVDAVTYASAEHWMMAGKARLFGDAEAEIRAVGASGPGAAKKVGRLVRGFDQEVWARERFGLVVEGSVHKFGQDPALRGYLLGTGDRVLVEASPLDRIWGIGLAGDDQRVSDPARWEGLNLLGFALMEARTRLRAL
;
A
#
# COMPACT_ATOMS: atom_id res chain seq x y z
N MET A 1 -10.99 7.44 16.37
CA MET A 1 -11.87 6.34 15.90
C MET A 1 -11.05 5.30 15.14
N PRO A 2 -11.40 4.00 15.12
CA PRO A 2 -10.76 3.05 14.21
C PRO A 2 -11.11 3.42 12.75
N ASP A 3 -10.22 3.07 11.81
CA ASP A 3 -10.31 3.46 10.41
C ASP A 3 -11.49 2.74 9.72
N SER A 4 -12.60 3.46 9.53
CA SER A 4 -13.88 2.89 9.06
C SER A 4 -13.79 2.24 7.68
N HIS A 5 -12.92 2.75 6.80
CA HIS A 5 -12.67 2.13 5.49
C HIS A 5 -11.98 0.78 5.64
N ALA A 6 -10.96 0.72 6.50
CA ALA A 6 -10.18 -0.49 6.73
C ALA A 6 -11.00 -1.62 7.38
N MET A 7 -11.81 -1.25 8.38
CA MET A 7 -12.70 -2.18 9.07
C MET A 7 -13.72 -2.78 8.10
N GLY A 8 -14.34 -1.97 7.25
CA GLY A 8 -15.29 -2.44 6.25
C GLY A 8 -14.70 -3.50 5.30
N HIS A 9 -13.48 -3.27 4.78
CA HIS A 9 -12.85 -4.24 3.88
C HIS A 9 -12.56 -5.60 4.53
N THR A 10 -12.12 -5.59 5.79
CA THR A 10 -11.81 -6.83 6.52
C THR A 10 -13.09 -7.55 6.91
N GLU A 11 -14.09 -6.83 7.43
CA GLU A 11 -15.40 -7.37 7.78
C GLU A 11 -16.11 -7.99 6.58
N ASP A 12 -16.10 -7.31 5.43
CA ASP A 12 -16.64 -7.85 4.18
C ASP A 12 -15.94 -9.14 3.77
N LEU A 13 -14.62 -9.17 3.88
CA LEU A 13 -13.82 -10.35 3.54
C LEU A 13 -14.09 -11.51 4.49
N VAL A 14 -14.21 -11.26 5.80
CA VAL A 14 -14.61 -12.26 6.80
C VAL A 14 -16.00 -12.79 6.49
N ALA A 15 -16.96 -11.92 6.18
CA ALA A 15 -18.32 -12.33 5.83
C ALA A 15 -18.36 -13.22 4.57
N ARG A 16 -17.54 -12.90 3.55
CA ARG A 16 -17.38 -13.74 2.34
C ARG A 16 -16.86 -15.12 2.68
N VAL A 17 -15.80 -15.21 3.49
CA VAL A 17 -15.24 -16.50 3.92
C VAL A 17 -16.26 -17.30 4.75
N ALA A 18 -16.99 -16.65 5.65
CA ALA A 18 -18.03 -17.28 6.46
C ALA A 18 -19.18 -17.86 5.62
N ARG A 19 -19.45 -17.30 4.43
CA ARG A 19 -20.40 -17.85 3.45
C ARG A 19 -19.86 -19.04 2.64
N GLY A 20 -18.62 -19.47 2.88
CA GLY A 20 -17.98 -20.56 2.16
C GLY A 20 -17.40 -20.17 0.80
N GLU A 21 -17.23 -18.88 0.52
CA GLU A 21 -16.57 -18.43 -0.71
C GLU A 21 -15.09 -18.87 -0.73
N LYS A 22 -14.66 -19.44 -1.86
CA LYS A 22 -13.24 -19.81 -2.05
C LYS A 22 -12.41 -18.56 -2.37
N VAL A 23 -11.75 -18.02 -1.36
CA VAL A 23 -10.84 -16.89 -1.51
C VAL A 23 -9.40 -17.38 -1.72
N LYS A 24 -8.70 -16.79 -2.70
CA LYS A 24 -7.26 -16.99 -2.90
C LYS A 24 -6.50 -15.78 -2.36
N TYR A 25 -5.44 -16.04 -1.62
CA TYR A 25 -4.59 -15.00 -1.03
C TYR A 25 -3.24 -14.94 -1.73
N LEU A 26 -2.65 -13.75 -1.79
CA LEU A 26 -1.28 -13.52 -2.23
C LEU A 26 -0.56 -12.72 -1.15
N PRO A 27 0.15 -13.38 -0.22
CA PRO A 27 0.99 -12.68 0.74
C PRO A 27 2.19 -12.04 0.05
N PHE A 28 2.55 -10.86 0.51
CA PHE A 28 3.76 -10.16 0.13
C PHE A 28 4.33 -9.40 1.33
N TRP A 29 5.65 -9.34 1.38
CA TRP A 29 6.39 -8.53 2.35
C TRP A 29 7.81 -8.29 1.83
N GLY A 30 8.39 -7.15 2.19
CA GLY A 30 9.68 -6.73 1.67
C GLY A 30 9.62 -6.17 0.24
N HIS A 31 10.75 -5.66 -0.24
CA HIS A 31 10.84 -4.87 -1.47
C HIS A 31 12.03 -5.25 -2.35
N ARG A 32 12.72 -6.35 -2.04
CA ARG A 32 13.89 -6.77 -2.80
C ARG A 32 13.47 -7.53 -4.07
N PRO A 33 14.09 -7.27 -5.23
CA PRO A 33 13.90 -8.09 -6.41
C PRO A 33 14.27 -9.55 -6.15
N SER A 34 13.61 -10.45 -6.88
CA SER A 34 14.03 -11.85 -6.94
C SER A 34 15.44 -11.95 -7.54
N HIS A 35 16.20 -12.95 -7.11
CA HIS A 35 17.58 -13.18 -7.59
C HIS A 35 17.65 -13.42 -9.11
N ASP A 36 16.58 -13.95 -9.70
CA ASP A 36 16.45 -14.22 -11.13
C ASP A 36 15.98 -12.99 -11.95
N GLY A 37 15.85 -11.82 -11.31
CA GLY A 37 15.41 -10.57 -11.94
C GLY A 37 13.92 -10.54 -12.30
N ARG A 38 13.15 -11.59 -12.00
CA ARG A 38 11.71 -11.63 -12.29
C ARG A 38 10.94 -10.82 -11.24
N LEU A 39 9.88 -10.14 -11.69
CA LEU A 39 8.93 -9.49 -10.79
C LEU A 39 8.25 -10.55 -9.91
N GLY A 40 8.34 -10.33 -8.61
CA GLY A 40 7.70 -11.14 -7.58
C GLY A 40 6.80 -10.28 -6.68
N PRO A 41 6.20 -10.89 -5.63
CA PRO A 41 5.24 -10.19 -4.77
C PRO A 41 5.84 -8.95 -4.08
N SER A 42 7.16 -8.91 -3.90
CA SER A 42 7.87 -7.76 -3.34
C SER A 42 7.68 -6.46 -4.14
N CYS A 43 7.33 -6.53 -5.43
CA CYS A 43 7.03 -5.34 -6.23
C CYS A 43 5.73 -4.64 -5.79
N LEU A 44 4.87 -5.31 -5.02
CA LEU A 44 3.66 -4.72 -4.42
C LEU A 44 3.98 -3.72 -3.30
N SER A 45 5.16 -3.82 -2.69
CA SER A 45 5.59 -2.93 -1.62
C SER A 45 5.69 -1.47 -2.06
N GLN A 46 5.31 -0.53 -1.18
CA GLN A 46 5.49 0.91 -1.37
C GLN A 46 6.98 1.31 -1.45
N TRP A 47 7.88 0.43 -0.99
CA TRP A 47 9.32 0.63 -0.97
C TRP A 47 10.02 0.11 -2.23
N TRP A 48 9.30 -0.56 -3.12
CA TRP A 48 9.85 -0.99 -4.40
C TRP A 48 10.30 0.23 -5.24
N PRO A 49 11.53 0.24 -5.78
CA PRO A 49 12.02 1.33 -6.61
C PRO A 49 11.26 1.34 -7.94
N SER A 50 10.34 2.29 -8.07
CA SER A 50 9.45 2.43 -9.22
C SER A 50 9.13 3.91 -9.37
N PRO A 51 10.00 4.68 -10.05
CA PRO A 51 9.77 6.10 -10.21
C PRO A 51 8.54 6.36 -11.08
N PHE A 52 7.72 7.32 -10.67
CA PHE A 52 6.58 7.78 -11.45
C PHE A 52 6.39 9.30 -11.29
N THR A 53 5.78 9.94 -12.27
CA THR A 53 5.63 11.40 -12.31
C THR A 53 4.16 11.80 -12.28
N VAL A 54 3.81 12.77 -11.44
CA VAL A 54 2.47 13.35 -11.31
C VAL A 54 2.63 14.86 -11.21
N ASP A 55 1.90 15.62 -12.03
CA ASP A 55 1.97 17.09 -12.07
C ASP A 55 3.41 17.64 -12.11
N ALA A 56 4.23 17.06 -13.00
CA ALA A 56 5.66 17.35 -13.17
C ALA A 56 6.56 17.05 -11.95
N VAL A 57 6.05 16.43 -10.89
CA VAL A 57 6.84 15.95 -9.76
C VAL A 57 7.11 14.45 -9.90
N THR A 58 8.38 14.06 -9.91
CA THR A 58 8.79 12.65 -9.93
C THR A 58 9.00 12.14 -8.51
N TYR A 59 8.35 11.03 -8.17
CA TYR A 59 8.50 10.33 -6.90
C TYR A 59 9.32 9.06 -7.12
N ALA A 60 10.39 8.85 -6.36
CA ALA A 60 11.27 7.68 -6.54
C ALA A 60 10.61 6.34 -6.13
N SER A 61 9.59 6.40 -5.28
CA SER A 61 8.74 5.26 -4.92
C SER A 61 7.37 5.74 -4.42
N ALA A 62 6.43 4.81 -4.27
CA ALA A 62 5.12 5.14 -3.73
C ALA A 62 5.16 5.57 -2.24
N GLU A 63 6.18 5.18 -1.47
CA GLU A 63 6.45 5.76 -0.14
C GLU A 63 6.78 7.27 -0.22
N HIS A 64 7.53 7.72 -1.23
CA HIS A 64 7.81 9.16 -1.40
C HIS A 64 6.52 9.92 -1.67
N TRP A 65 5.67 9.40 -2.57
CA TRP A 65 4.34 9.93 -2.83
C TRP A 65 3.50 10.00 -1.55
N MET A 66 3.46 8.90 -0.79
CA MET A 66 2.67 8.82 0.43
C MET A 66 3.08 9.87 1.47
N MET A 67 4.39 10.05 1.68
CA MET A 67 4.90 11.01 2.65
C MET A 67 4.80 12.46 2.18
N ALA A 68 5.00 12.73 0.89
CA ALA A 68 4.79 14.04 0.30
C ALA A 68 3.31 14.44 0.33
N GLY A 69 2.41 13.53 -0.04
CA GLY A 69 0.97 13.75 0.02
C GLY A 69 0.46 13.91 1.46
N LYS A 70 1.04 13.18 2.42
CA LYS A 70 0.79 13.43 3.85
C LYS A 70 1.20 14.85 4.26
N ALA A 71 2.37 15.31 3.86
CA ALA A 71 2.83 16.67 4.14
C ALA A 71 1.91 17.73 3.52
N ARG A 72 1.50 17.53 2.27
CA ARG A 72 0.53 18.38 1.56
C ARG A 72 -0.81 18.48 2.29
N LEU A 73 -1.33 17.34 2.76
CA LEU A 73 -2.59 17.26 3.51
C LEU A 73 -2.58 18.13 4.78
N PHE A 74 -1.43 18.26 5.44
CA PHE A 74 -1.27 19.05 6.67
C PHE A 74 -0.60 20.42 6.44
N GLY A 75 -0.47 20.85 5.19
CA GLY A 75 0.08 22.16 4.85
C GLY A 75 1.58 22.33 5.14
N ASP A 76 2.34 21.25 5.24
CA ASP A 76 3.79 21.29 5.52
C ASP A 76 4.61 21.21 4.22
N ALA A 77 4.66 22.32 3.47
CA ALA A 77 5.36 22.40 2.19
C ALA A 77 6.86 22.05 2.28
N GLU A 78 7.51 22.34 3.40
CA GLU A 78 8.91 21.99 3.63
C GLU A 78 9.09 20.48 3.75
N ALA A 79 8.21 19.80 4.51
CA ALA A 79 8.22 18.35 4.60
C ALA A 79 7.88 17.69 3.27
N GLU A 80 7.00 18.29 2.45
CA GLU A 80 6.68 17.80 1.11
C GLU A 80 7.93 17.78 0.22
N ILE A 81 8.64 18.92 0.12
CA ILE A 81 9.89 19.03 -0.66
C ILE A 81 10.93 18.01 -0.17
N ARG A 82 11.09 17.89 1.15
CA ARG A 82 12.04 16.94 1.75
C ARG A 82 11.66 15.49 1.52
N ALA A 83 10.37 15.15 1.51
CA ALA A 83 9.88 13.81 1.25
C ALA A 83 10.11 13.42 -0.22
N VAL A 84 9.86 14.34 -1.16
CA VAL A 84 10.14 14.16 -2.59
C VAL A 84 11.63 13.97 -2.85
N GLY A 85 12.48 14.83 -2.27
CA GLY A 85 13.93 14.79 -2.45
C GLY A 85 14.70 13.80 -1.57
N ALA A 86 14.00 12.92 -0.84
CA ALA A 86 14.65 11.97 0.05
C ALA A 86 15.48 10.94 -0.73
N SER A 87 16.58 10.47 -0.15
CA SER A 87 17.50 9.52 -0.81
C SER A 87 16.95 8.09 -0.94
N GLY A 88 15.76 7.82 -0.41
CA GLY A 88 15.13 6.51 -0.43
C GLY A 88 13.90 6.43 0.48
N PRO A 89 13.12 5.34 0.39
CA PRO A 89 11.83 5.22 1.06
C PRO A 89 11.95 5.32 2.59
N GLY A 90 13.03 4.78 3.17
CA GLY A 90 13.30 4.92 4.61
C GLY A 90 13.56 6.37 5.05
N ALA A 91 14.18 7.19 4.21
CA ALA A 91 14.39 8.61 4.49
C ALA A 91 13.09 9.41 4.30
N ALA A 92 12.31 9.12 3.25
CA ALA A 92 10.97 9.71 3.07
C ALA A 92 10.06 9.40 4.26
N LYS A 93 10.03 8.15 4.73
CA LYS A 93 9.26 7.73 5.92
C LYS A 93 9.66 8.49 7.18
N LYS A 94 10.95 8.78 7.35
CA LYS A 94 11.43 9.62 8.48
C LYS A 94 10.90 11.04 8.38
N VAL A 95 10.85 11.64 7.18
CA VAL A 95 10.25 12.95 6.96
C VAL A 95 8.76 12.94 7.30
N GLY A 96 8.01 11.94 6.83
CA GLY A 96 6.57 11.85 7.10
C GLY A 96 6.19 11.62 8.57
N ARG A 97 7.12 11.17 9.42
CA ARG A 97 6.95 11.13 10.89
C ARG A 97 7.06 12.50 11.55
N LEU A 98 7.66 13.47 10.87
CA LEU A 98 7.95 14.82 11.38
C LEU A 98 7.04 15.90 10.75
N VAL A 99 6.04 15.50 9.96
CA VAL A 99 5.08 16.42 9.35
C VAL A 99 4.37 17.22 10.44
N ARG A 100 4.43 18.55 10.33
CA ARG A 100 3.76 19.50 11.21
C ARG A 100 2.26 19.50 10.97
N GLY A 101 1.50 19.91 11.99
CA GLY A 101 0.04 19.98 11.90
C GLY A 101 -0.65 18.62 11.75
N PHE A 102 0.07 17.51 12.01
CA PHE A 102 -0.46 16.16 11.88
C PHE A 102 -1.66 15.94 12.79
N ASP A 103 -2.78 15.57 12.16
CA ASP A 103 -3.98 15.09 12.84
C ASP A 103 -4.23 13.63 12.46
N GLN A 104 -4.33 12.76 13.47
CA GLN A 104 -4.46 11.33 13.27
C GLN A 104 -5.83 10.94 12.68
N GLU A 105 -6.91 11.67 12.99
CA GLU A 105 -8.24 11.33 12.50
C GLU A 105 -8.40 11.75 11.04
N VAL A 106 -7.90 12.93 10.69
CA VAL A 106 -7.77 13.37 9.29
C VAL A 106 -6.89 12.39 8.53
N TRP A 107 -5.73 12.01 9.06
CA TRP A 107 -4.87 11.05 8.38
C TRP A 107 -5.52 9.68 8.17
N ALA A 108 -6.21 9.15 9.20
CA ALA A 108 -6.91 7.87 9.08
C ALA A 108 -7.96 7.90 7.96
N ARG A 109 -8.68 9.01 7.82
CA ARG A 109 -9.70 9.17 6.78
C ARG A 109 -9.12 9.27 5.36
N GLU A 110 -8.04 10.03 5.18
CA GLU A 110 -7.53 10.37 3.85
C GLU A 110 -6.48 9.37 3.30
N ARG A 111 -5.74 8.67 4.18
CA ARG A 111 -4.57 7.87 3.78
C ARG A 111 -4.87 6.76 2.77
N PHE A 112 -6.07 6.17 2.84
CA PHE A 112 -6.43 5.07 1.95
C PHE A 112 -6.51 5.55 0.50
N GLY A 113 -7.30 6.60 0.24
CA GLY A 113 -7.42 7.19 -1.09
C GLY A 113 -6.06 7.64 -1.63
N LEU A 114 -5.24 8.26 -0.78
CA LEU A 114 -3.90 8.72 -1.17
C LEU A 114 -2.99 7.57 -1.63
N VAL A 115 -3.00 6.43 -0.93
CA VAL A 115 -2.21 5.24 -1.31
C VAL A 115 -2.81 4.52 -2.52
N VAL A 116 -4.13 4.57 -2.72
CA VAL A 116 -4.77 4.11 -3.96
C VAL A 116 -4.26 4.92 -5.15
N GLU A 117 -4.31 6.26 -5.10
CA GLU A 117 -3.82 7.12 -6.19
C GLU A 117 -2.34 6.87 -6.48
N GLY A 118 -1.51 6.81 -5.43
CA GLY A 118 -0.08 6.53 -5.59
C GLY A 118 0.17 5.16 -6.24
N SER A 119 -0.63 4.16 -5.87
CA SER A 119 -0.59 2.83 -6.47
C SER A 119 -1.03 2.87 -7.94
N VAL A 120 -2.08 3.61 -8.29
CA VAL A 120 -2.51 3.78 -9.69
C VAL A 120 -1.39 4.43 -10.52
N HIS A 121 -0.73 5.47 -10.03
CA HIS A 121 0.39 6.08 -10.75
C HIS A 121 1.59 5.14 -10.88
N LYS A 122 2.02 4.51 -9.78
CA LYS A 122 3.12 3.53 -9.78
C LYS A 122 2.89 2.42 -10.79
N PHE A 123 1.74 1.76 -10.73
CA PHE A 123 1.44 0.61 -11.57
C PHE A 123 0.94 1.01 -12.96
N GLY A 124 0.47 2.25 -13.16
CA GLY A 124 0.01 2.74 -14.46
C GLY A 124 1.14 3.21 -15.37
N GLN A 125 2.25 3.67 -14.82
CA GLN A 125 3.38 4.22 -15.58
C GLN A 125 4.49 3.20 -15.90
N ASP A 126 4.43 1.99 -15.33
CA ASP A 126 5.35 0.89 -15.64
C ASP A 126 4.55 -0.31 -16.20
N PRO A 127 4.70 -0.66 -17.49
CA PRO A 127 3.95 -1.75 -18.11
C PRO A 127 4.18 -3.13 -17.46
N ALA A 128 5.38 -3.41 -16.95
CA ALA A 128 5.70 -4.69 -16.33
C ALA A 128 5.05 -4.79 -14.96
N LEU A 129 5.11 -3.73 -14.16
CA LEU A 129 4.39 -3.65 -12.89
C LEU A 129 2.87 -3.69 -13.11
N ARG A 130 2.34 -2.96 -14.10
CA ARG A 130 0.92 -3.02 -14.49
C ARG A 130 0.49 -4.46 -14.76
N GLY A 131 1.24 -5.16 -15.61
CA GLY A 131 1.01 -6.56 -15.94
C GLY A 131 1.03 -7.45 -14.71
N TYR A 132 1.97 -7.25 -13.79
CA TYR A 132 2.04 -8.00 -12.53
C TYR A 132 0.80 -7.78 -11.67
N LEU A 133 0.42 -6.52 -11.40
CA LEU A 133 -0.73 -6.20 -10.56
C LEU A 133 -2.04 -6.72 -11.17
N LEU A 134 -2.27 -6.53 -12.47
CA LEU A 134 -3.44 -7.05 -13.17
C LEU A 134 -3.47 -8.60 -13.14
N GLY A 135 -2.31 -9.22 -13.35
CA GLY A 135 -2.10 -10.68 -13.29
C GLY A 135 -2.32 -11.29 -11.91
N THR A 136 -2.41 -10.48 -10.84
CA THR A 136 -2.87 -10.99 -9.53
C THR A 136 -4.32 -11.48 -9.57
N GLY A 137 -5.09 -11.16 -10.61
CA GLY A 137 -6.45 -11.66 -10.80
C GLY A 137 -7.37 -11.15 -9.70
N ASP A 138 -8.14 -12.03 -9.07
CA ASP A 138 -9.04 -11.67 -7.97
C ASP A 138 -8.52 -12.12 -6.61
N ARG A 139 -7.20 -12.41 -6.53
CA ARG A 139 -6.53 -12.71 -5.26
C ARG A 139 -6.63 -11.51 -4.32
N VAL A 140 -6.87 -11.80 -3.04
CA VAL A 140 -6.71 -10.83 -1.96
C VAL A 140 -5.21 -10.63 -1.75
N LEU A 141 -4.76 -9.39 -1.89
CA LEU A 141 -3.36 -9.03 -1.64
C LEU A 141 -3.19 -8.82 -0.15
N VAL A 142 -2.17 -9.46 0.44
CA VAL A 142 -1.98 -9.48 1.90
C VAL A 142 -0.58 -8.97 2.22
N GLU A 143 -0.48 -7.76 2.78
CA GLU A 143 0.79 -7.22 3.28
C GLU A 143 1.13 -7.95 4.59
N ALA A 144 1.90 -9.02 4.48
CA ALA A 144 2.27 -9.92 5.56
C ALA A 144 3.48 -9.39 6.35
N SER A 145 3.34 -8.17 6.84
CA SER A 145 4.32 -7.52 7.70
C SER A 145 4.01 -7.78 9.17
N PRO A 146 4.89 -8.44 9.94
CA PRO A 146 4.71 -8.60 11.39
C PRO A 146 4.93 -7.29 12.17
N LEU A 147 5.47 -6.27 11.52
CA LEU A 147 5.85 -5.00 12.13
C LEU A 147 4.85 -3.87 11.86
N ASP A 148 3.85 -4.11 11.01
CA ASP A 148 2.88 -3.10 10.59
C ASP A 148 1.45 -3.64 10.69
N ARG A 149 0.70 -3.12 11.67
CA ARG A 149 -0.71 -3.47 11.90
C ARG A 149 -1.68 -2.50 11.22
N ILE A 150 -1.19 -1.46 10.54
CA ILE A 150 -2.02 -0.51 9.80
C ILE A 150 -2.04 -0.91 8.33
N TRP A 151 -0.87 -0.96 7.70
CA TRP A 151 -0.77 -1.30 6.29
C TRP A 151 -0.75 -2.80 6.05
N GLY A 152 -0.27 -3.56 7.03
CA GLY A 152 -0.22 -5.01 7.01
C GLY A 152 -1.17 -5.69 8.00
N ILE A 153 -1.10 -7.02 8.01
CA ILE A 153 -1.91 -7.89 8.86
C ILE A 153 -1.30 -8.15 10.25
N GLY A 154 -0.12 -7.61 10.53
CA GLY A 154 0.59 -7.85 11.80
C GLY A 154 1.16 -9.26 11.94
N LEU A 155 1.27 -10.03 10.85
CA LEU A 155 1.73 -11.42 10.83
C LEU A 155 2.79 -11.62 9.75
N ALA A 156 3.71 -12.56 9.95
CA ALA A 156 4.70 -12.95 8.94
C ALA A 156 4.05 -13.78 7.81
N GLY A 157 4.63 -13.76 6.61
CA GLY A 157 4.07 -14.42 5.42
C GLY A 157 3.97 -15.95 5.49
N ASP A 158 4.69 -16.59 6.39
CA ASP A 158 4.66 -18.03 6.67
C ASP A 158 3.75 -18.42 7.84
N ASP A 159 3.11 -17.45 8.50
CA ASP A 159 2.13 -17.73 9.56
C ASP A 159 0.87 -18.37 8.95
N GLN A 160 0.38 -19.43 9.59
CA GLN A 160 -0.81 -20.17 9.14
C GLN A 160 -2.08 -19.30 9.09
N ARG A 161 -2.10 -18.19 9.85
CA ARG A 161 -3.20 -17.23 9.90
C ARG A 161 -3.24 -16.25 8.73
N VAL A 162 -2.21 -16.22 7.87
CA VAL A 162 -2.14 -15.29 6.73
C VAL A 162 -3.37 -15.37 5.81
N SER A 163 -3.94 -16.57 5.66
CA SER A 163 -5.14 -16.81 4.84
C SER A 163 -6.45 -16.80 5.64
N ASP A 164 -6.43 -16.35 6.90
CA ASP A 164 -7.59 -16.25 7.77
C ASP A 164 -7.81 -14.80 8.23
N PRO A 165 -8.65 -14.03 7.51
CA PRO A 165 -8.87 -12.61 7.79
C PRO A 165 -9.49 -12.35 9.17
N ALA A 166 -10.18 -13.34 9.76
CA ALA A 166 -10.74 -13.20 11.11
C ALA A 166 -9.65 -13.26 12.21
N ARG A 167 -8.44 -13.70 11.86
CA ARG A 167 -7.29 -13.85 12.77
C ARG A 167 -6.17 -12.86 12.48
N TRP A 168 -6.36 -11.93 11.57
CA TRP A 168 -5.40 -10.85 11.32
C TRP A 168 -5.33 -9.90 12.52
N GLU A 169 -4.11 -9.46 12.84
CA GLU A 169 -3.84 -8.53 13.95
C GLU A 169 -3.70 -7.08 13.45
N GLY A 170 -3.94 -6.86 12.16
CA GLY A 170 -3.79 -5.59 11.48
C GLY A 170 -4.79 -5.43 10.33
N LEU A 171 -4.82 -4.23 9.77
CA LEU A 171 -5.89 -3.79 8.88
C LEU A 171 -5.69 -4.15 7.41
N ASN A 172 -4.49 -4.60 7.01
CA ASN A 172 -4.14 -4.91 5.62
C ASN A 172 -4.45 -3.77 4.61
N LEU A 173 -4.37 -2.51 5.05
CA LEU A 173 -4.78 -1.38 4.22
C LEU A 173 -4.06 -1.31 2.87
N LEU A 174 -2.79 -1.71 2.83
CA LEU A 174 -2.02 -1.68 1.58
C LEU A 174 -2.54 -2.73 0.60
N GLY A 175 -2.85 -3.94 1.08
CA GLY A 175 -3.45 -4.98 0.27
C GLY A 175 -4.74 -4.53 -0.40
N PHE A 176 -5.64 -3.93 0.39
CA PHE A 176 -6.90 -3.40 -0.14
C PHE A 176 -6.70 -2.20 -1.09
N ALA A 177 -5.79 -1.28 -0.79
CA ALA A 177 -5.49 -0.14 -1.66
C ALA A 177 -4.94 -0.59 -3.03
N LEU A 178 -4.11 -1.63 -3.05
CA LEU A 178 -3.60 -2.22 -4.29
C LEU A 178 -4.71 -2.93 -5.09
N MET A 179 -5.66 -3.58 -4.41
CA MET A 179 -6.81 -4.19 -5.06
C MET A 179 -7.73 -3.14 -5.69
N GLU A 180 -7.94 -2.01 -5.04
CA GLU A 180 -8.68 -0.88 -5.59
C GLU A 180 -7.94 -0.26 -6.79
N ALA A 181 -6.63 -0.03 -6.67
CA ALA A 181 -5.81 0.43 -7.79
C ALA A 181 -5.88 -0.53 -8.98
N ARG A 182 -5.84 -1.86 -8.72
CA ARG A 182 -6.02 -2.89 -9.75
C ARG A 182 -7.38 -2.76 -10.45
N THR A 183 -8.46 -2.53 -9.71
CA THR A 183 -9.80 -2.31 -10.29
C THR A 183 -9.81 -1.09 -11.20
N ARG A 184 -9.25 0.04 -10.76
CA ARG A 184 -9.17 1.27 -11.57
C ARG A 184 -8.36 1.08 -12.84
N LEU A 185 -7.20 0.43 -12.75
CA LEU A 185 -6.33 0.15 -13.89
C LEU A 185 -6.92 -0.85 -14.90
N ARG A 186 -7.91 -1.68 -14.51
CA ARG A 186 -8.67 -2.53 -15.45
C ARG A 186 -9.65 -1.72 -16.30
N ALA A 187 -10.09 -0.56 -15.81
CA ALA A 187 -11.05 0.30 -16.50
C ALA A 187 -10.39 1.34 -17.44
N LEU A 188 -9.05 1.40 -17.47
CA LEU A 188 -8.23 2.24 -18.34
C LEU A 188 -7.74 1.49 -19.58
#